data_AF-A0A2H0K7D1-F1
#
_entry.id   AF-A0A2H0K7D1-F1
#
_cell.length_a   1.000
_cell.length_b   1.000
_cell.length_c   1.000
_cell.angle_alpha   90.00
_cell.angle_beta   90.00
_cell.angle_gamma   90.00
#
_symmetry.space_group_name_H-M   'P 1'
#
loop_
_entity.id
_entity.type
_entity.pdbx_description
1 polymer ?
#
loop_
_entity_poly.entity_id
_entity_poly.type
_entity_poly.pdbx_seq_one_letter_code
_entity_poly.pdbx_strand_id
1 'polypeptide(L)'
;MKFACSENCKLSEQRISDARDNLKKTLDFLQKGADDKKYSSPYSFLAPLRDKEIFEEVVALSEEKRGKNLKIVFLAGIGGANLAAKASLNALGYDGGIRIIFFDTLSAVMPETFKKEISNIDNADEFLALIVSKSGETIETITNAQLITSLLEEKFGDISSRVVFITQKDTRLWKEGENYGASLLSVPESV
;
A
#
# COMPACT_ATOMS: atom_id res chain seq x y z
N MET A 1 4.58 7.40 27.22
CA MET A 1 3.19 7.72 26.82
C MET A 1 2.25 7.25 27.93
N LYS A 2 1.57 8.15 28.65
CA LYS A 2 0.50 7.77 29.61
C LYS A 2 -0.81 7.85 28.86
N PHE A 3 -1.51 6.73 28.68
CA PHE A 3 -2.89 6.77 28.19
C PHE A 3 -3.73 7.49 29.25
N ALA A 4 -4.39 8.58 28.88
CA ALA A 4 -5.23 9.36 29.78
C ALA A 4 -6.57 8.63 30.02
N CYS A 5 -6.54 7.48 30.71
CA CYS A 5 -7.77 6.92 31.29
C CYS A 5 -8.11 7.60 32.62
N SER A 6 -7.13 8.17 33.31
CA SER A 6 -7.24 8.56 34.73
C SER A 6 -8.32 9.59 35.06
N GLU A 7 -8.70 10.46 34.12
CA GLU A 7 -9.64 11.55 34.41
C GLU A 7 -11.11 11.14 34.23
N ASN A 8 -11.42 10.07 33.46
CA ASN A 8 -12.79 9.63 33.16
C ASN A 8 -12.94 8.09 33.05
N CYS A 9 -12.01 7.30 33.61
CA CYS A 9 -12.04 5.84 33.55
C CYS A 9 -13.27 5.32 34.32
N LYS A 10 -14.30 4.85 33.61
CA LYS A 10 -15.43 4.11 34.23
C LYS A 10 -15.08 2.67 34.61
N LEU A 11 -13.81 2.28 34.46
CA LEU A 11 -13.33 0.94 34.78
C LEU A 11 -12.73 0.94 36.19
N SER A 12 -13.10 -0.04 37.01
CA SER A 12 -12.46 -0.24 38.31
C SER A 12 -11.03 -0.75 38.16
N GLU A 13 -10.18 -0.46 39.14
CA GLU A 13 -8.80 -0.97 39.18
C GLU A 13 -8.75 -2.50 39.09
N GLN A 14 -9.68 -3.19 39.74
CA GLN A 14 -9.81 -4.65 39.66
C GLN A 14 -10.04 -5.12 38.21
N ARG A 15 -10.96 -4.49 37.46
CA ARG A 15 -11.20 -4.86 36.06
C ARG A 15 -9.99 -4.59 35.18
N ILE A 16 -9.22 -3.53 35.44
CA ILE A 16 -7.97 -3.24 34.74
C ILE A 16 -6.92 -4.32 35.05
N SER A 17 -6.83 -4.76 36.31
CA SER A 17 -5.91 -5.82 36.74
C SER A 17 -6.26 -7.16 36.08
N ASP A 18 -7.54 -7.56 36.13
CA ASP A 18 -8.01 -8.82 35.53
C ASP A 18 -7.78 -8.82 34.00
N ALA A 19 -8.06 -7.69 33.34
CA ALA A 19 -7.80 -7.52 31.91
C ALA A 19 -6.31 -7.63 31.59
N ARG A 20 -5.42 -7.05 32.42
CA ARG A 20 -3.97 -7.16 32.25
C ARG A 20 -3.51 -8.61 32.30
N ASP A 21 -3.96 -9.38 33.27
CA ASP A 21 -3.56 -10.78 33.40
C ASP A 21 -4.08 -11.65 32.25
N ASN A 22 -5.29 -11.36 31.77
CA ASN A 22 -5.83 -12.03 30.58
C ASN A 22 -5.06 -11.66 29.29
N LEU A 23 -4.60 -10.43 29.17
CA LEU A 23 -3.86 -9.94 27.99
C LEU A 23 -2.40 -10.39 27.95
N LYS A 24 -1.81 -10.85 29.07
CA LYS A 24 -0.41 -11.32 29.09
C LYS A 24 -0.15 -12.39 28.02
N LYS A 25 -1.04 -13.39 27.92
CA LYS A 25 -0.93 -14.45 26.92
C LYS A 25 -1.00 -13.90 25.49
N THR A 26 -1.91 -12.94 25.24
CA THR A 26 -2.03 -12.28 23.94
C THR A 26 -0.78 -11.46 23.61
N LEU A 27 -0.19 -10.79 24.59
CA LEU A 27 1.05 -10.04 24.41
C LEU A 27 2.20 -10.96 23.99
N ASP A 28 2.31 -12.15 24.58
CA ASP A 28 3.32 -13.14 24.18
C ASP A 28 3.15 -13.58 22.72
N PHE A 29 1.89 -13.77 22.25
CA PHE A 29 1.62 -14.08 20.84
C PHE A 29 1.97 -12.92 19.91
N LEU A 30 1.64 -11.67 20.29
CA LEU A 30 1.99 -10.49 19.51
C LEU A 30 3.50 -10.28 19.41
N GLN A 31 4.24 -10.49 20.51
CA GLN A 31 5.70 -10.39 20.50
C GLN A 31 6.32 -11.45 19.59
N LYS A 32 5.88 -12.70 19.69
CA LYS A 32 6.34 -13.76 18.80
C LYS A 32 6.00 -13.47 17.34
N GLY A 33 4.80 -12.98 17.06
CA GLY A 33 4.39 -12.57 15.71
C GLY A 33 5.25 -11.44 15.15
N ALA A 34 5.60 -10.44 15.97
CA ALA A 34 6.47 -9.34 15.55
C ALA A 34 7.89 -9.77 15.16
N ASP A 35 8.37 -10.92 15.64
CA ASP A 35 9.69 -11.48 15.30
C ASP A 35 9.61 -12.57 14.22
N ASP A 36 8.40 -12.91 13.76
CA ASP A 36 8.15 -13.96 12.79
C ASP A 36 8.21 -13.45 11.34
N LYS A 37 9.43 -13.41 10.79
CA LYS A 37 9.69 -13.08 9.38
C LYS A 37 9.16 -14.10 8.38
N LYS A 38 8.65 -15.26 8.84
CA LYS A 38 8.00 -16.24 7.95
C LYS A 38 6.53 -15.94 7.76
N TYR A 39 5.99 -14.93 8.47
CA TYR A 39 4.60 -14.54 8.34
C TYR A 39 3.66 -15.74 8.53
N SER A 40 3.94 -16.56 9.54
CA SER A 40 3.29 -17.85 9.78
C SER A 40 2.00 -17.76 10.60
N SER A 41 1.65 -16.58 11.11
CA SER A 41 0.47 -16.39 11.94
C SER A 41 -0.22 -15.05 11.67
N PRO A 42 -1.52 -14.90 12.01
CA PRO A 42 -2.19 -13.60 11.95
C PRO A 42 -1.56 -12.52 12.83
N TYR A 43 -0.76 -12.87 13.84
CA TYR A 43 -0.03 -11.91 14.68
C TYR A 43 1.25 -11.37 14.02
N SER A 44 1.66 -11.98 12.90
CA SER A 44 2.85 -11.59 12.14
C SER A 44 2.62 -10.30 11.33
N PHE A 45 1.43 -9.68 11.39
CA PHE A 45 1.18 -8.32 10.90
C PHE A 45 2.07 -7.25 11.55
N LEU A 46 2.68 -7.55 12.70
CA LEU A 46 3.66 -6.69 13.35
C LEU A 46 5.09 -6.89 12.84
N ALA A 47 5.37 -8.02 12.17
CA ALA A 47 6.71 -8.34 11.66
C ALA A 47 7.25 -7.30 10.67
N PRO A 48 6.47 -6.65 9.79
CA PRO A 48 6.99 -5.64 8.87
C PRO A 48 7.65 -4.45 9.59
N LEU A 49 7.30 -4.18 10.85
CA LEU A 49 7.93 -3.13 11.65
C LEU A 49 9.37 -3.46 12.06
N ARG A 50 9.76 -4.73 12.00
CA ARG A 50 11.10 -5.25 12.37
C ARG A 50 11.82 -5.91 11.19
N ASP A 51 11.11 -6.14 10.10
CA ASP A 51 11.64 -6.76 8.90
C ASP A 51 12.42 -5.76 8.05
N LYS A 52 13.72 -5.63 8.34
CA LYS A 52 14.62 -4.72 7.63
C LYS A 52 14.74 -5.03 6.14
N GLU A 53 14.59 -6.30 5.75
CA GLU A 53 14.76 -6.72 4.36
C GLU A 53 13.65 -6.11 3.50
N ILE A 54 12.39 -6.25 3.92
CA ILE A 54 11.24 -5.62 3.25
C ILE A 54 11.37 -4.09 3.28
N PHE A 55 11.78 -3.52 4.41
CA PHE A 55 11.94 -2.08 4.51
C PHE A 55 12.98 -1.54 3.53
N GLU A 56 14.16 -2.17 3.47
CA GLU A 56 15.25 -1.79 2.55
C GLU A 56 14.84 -1.98 1.09
N GLU A 57 14.11 -3.05 0.76
CA GLU A 57 13.56 -3.29 -0.58
C GLU A 57 12.59 -2.18 -1.01
N VAL A 58 11.64 -1.81 -0.14
CA VAL A 58 10.67 -0.74 -0.41
C VAL A 58 11.36 0.60 -0.55
N VAL A 59 12.34 0.91 0.31
CA VAL A 59 13.11 2.17 0.24
C VAL A 59 13.91 2.24 -1.06
N ALA A 60 14.64 1.18 -1.41
CA ALA A 60 15.44 1.15 -2.63
C ALA A 60 14.58 1.34 -3.89
N LEU A 61 13.44 0.64 -3.98
CA LEU A 61 12.52 0.79 -5.10
C LEU A 61 11.87 2.18 -5.10
N SER A 62 11.52 2.73 -3.94
CA SER A 62 10.96 4.08 -3.85
C SER A 62 11.94 5.14 -4.34
N GLU A 63 13.22 5.05 -3.97
CA GLU A 63 14.27 5.94 -4.44
C GLU A 63 14.50 5.83 -5.96
N GLU A 64 14.53 4.60 -6.48
CA GLU A 64 14.64 4.33 -7.92
C GLU A 64 13.48 4.98 -8.69
N LYS A 65 12.23 4.73 -8.27
CA LYS A 65 11.03 5.17 -9.00
C LYS A 65 10.75 6.66 -8.86
N ARG A 66 11.10 7.27 -7.72
CA ARG A 66 10.93 8.70 -7.48
C ARG A 66 11.69 9.53 -8.50
N GLY A 67 12.95 9.18 -8.78
CA GLY A 67 13.80 9.97 -9.69
C GLY A 67 13.80 11.47 -9.35
N LYS A 68 14.04 12.31 -10.37
CA LYS A 68 14.02 13.78 -10.22
C LYS A 68 12.72 14.44 -10.70
N ASN A 69 12.00 13.75 -11.58
CA ASN A 69 10.94 14.34 -12.37
C ASN A 69 9.54 13.84 -11.98
N LEU A 70 9.40 12.91 -11.03
CA LEU A 70 8.10 12.40 -10.62
C LEU A 70 7.22 13.54 -10.08
N LYS A 71 6.10 13.78 -10.76
CA LYS A 71 5.08 14.77 -10.42
C LYS A 71 3.79 14.13 -9.92
N ILE A 72 3.48 12.92 -10.39
CA ILE A 72 2.20 12.27 -10.11
C ILE A 72 2.31 10.76 -9.85
N VAL A 73 1.55 10.26 -8.87
CA VAL A 73 1.39 8.83 -8.61
C VAL A 73 -0.07 8.47 -8.81
N PHE A 74 -0.32 7.45 -9.63
CA PHE A 74 -1.62 6.83 -9.77
C PHE A 74 -1.64 5.55 -8.93
N LEU A 75 -2.51 5.47 -7.93
CA LEU A 75 -2.61 4.30 -7.07
C LEU A 75 -3.95 3.60 -7.30
N ALA A 76 -3.92 2.41 -7.90
CA ALA A 76 -5.08 1.53 -7.98
C ALA A 76 -5.06 0.55 -6.81
N GLY A 77 -6.04 0.67 -5.94
CA GLY A 77 -6.17 -0.15 -4.74
C GLY A 77 -7.36 0.31 -3.91
N ILE A 78 -8.03 -0.63 -3.24
CA ILE A 78 -9.22 -0.36 -2.42
C ILE A 78 -9.01 -0.87 -0.99
N GLY A 79 -9.79 -0.35 -0.03
CA GLY A 79 -9.73 -0.77 1.36
C GLY A 79 -8.36 -0.49 1.98
N GLY A 80 -7.75 -1.50 2.61
CA GLY A 80 -6.45 -1.36 3.28
C GLY A 80 -5.32 -0.87 2.37
N ALA A 81 -5.34 -1.28 1.08
CA ALA A 81 -4.35 -0.90 0.07
C ALA A 81 -4.33 0.61 -0.25
N ASN A 82 -5.35 1.36 0.17
CA ASN A 82 -5.54 2.76 -0.15
C ASN A 82 -5.77 3.63 1.11
N LEU A 83 -6.63 3.16 2.04
CA LEU A 83 -6.93 3.91 3.27
C LEU A 83 -5.69 4.12 4.15
N ALA A 84 -4.77 3.15 4.22
CA ALA A 84 -3.55 3.29 5.00
C ALA A 84 -2.61 4.36 4.41
N ALA A 85 -2.49 4.41 3.08
CA ALA A 85 -1.70 5.43 2.39
C ALA A 85 -2.30 6.83 2.60
N LYS A 86 -3.62 6.98 2.39
CA LYS A 86 -4.35 8.24 2.64
C LYS A 86 -4.19 8.71 4.09
N ALA A 87 -4.39 7.81 5.06
CA ALA A 87 -4.26 8.14 6.48
C ALA A 87 -2.84 8.60 6.84
N SER A 88 -1.82 7.91 6.34
CA SER A 88 -0.41 8.26 6.57
C SER A 88 -0.06 9.63 6.00
N LEU A 89 -0.44 9.90 4.75
CA LEU A 89 -0.18 11.19 4.09
C LEU A 89 -0.87 12.35 4.82
N ASN A 90 -2.14 12.16 5.19
CA ASN A 90 -2.91 13.16 5.94
C ASN A 90 -2.32 13.40 7.33
N ALA A 91 -1.93 12.35 8.04
CA ALA A 91 -1.36 12.45 9.39
C ALA A 91 0.02 13.12 9.40
N LEU A 92 0.82 12.91 8.35
CA LEU A 92 2.12 13.57 8.16
C LEU A 92 2.00 15.00 7.63
N GLY A 93 0.78 15.46 7.31
CA GLY A 93 0.56 16.80 6.74
C GLY A 93 1.24 16.96 5.38
N TYR A 94 1.28 15.90 4.57
CA TYR A 94 1.93 15.93 3.26
C TYR A 94 1.31 17.01 2.36
N ASP A 95 2.11 18.00 1.97
CA ASP A 95 1.68 19.23 1.27
C ASP A 95 2.09 19.29 -0.21
N GLY A 96 2.55 18.16 -0.78
CA GLY A 96 2.30 17.91 -2.20
C GLY A 96 3.38 18.37 -3.19
N GLY A 97 4.64 17.96 -2.98
CA GLY A 97 5.61 17.96 -4.09
C GLY A 97 5.24 16.98 -5.21
N ILE A 98 4.55 15.88 -4.88
CA ILE A 98 4.07 14.85 -5.80
C ILE A 98 2.58 14.68 -5.58
N ARG A 99 1.79 14.81 -6.63
CA ARG A 99 0.35 14.60 -6.58
C ARG A 99 0.04 13.10 -6.54
N ILE A 100 -0.92 12.68 -5.72
CA ILE A 100 -1.33 11.27 -5.66
C ILE A 100 -2.82 11.19 -6.00
N ILE A 101 -3.16 10.37 -6.99
CA ILE A 101 -4.53 10.11 -7.44
C ILE A 101 -4.89 8.67 -7.13
N PHE A 102 -5.95 8.48 -6.34
CA PHE A 102 -6.39 7.19 -5.86
C PHE A 102 -7.55 6.67 -6.70
N PHE A 103 -7.40 5.45 -7.22
CA PHE A 103 -8.38 4.70 -7.99
C PHE A 103 -8.92 3.56 -7.11
N ASP A 104 -9.82 3.92 -6.19
CA ASP A 104 -10.37 3.03 -5.16
C ASP A 104 -11.82 2.62 -5.38
N THR A 105 -12.46 3.10 -6.46
CA THR A 105 -13.79 2.69 -6.87
C THR A 105 -13.89 2.60 -8.39
N LEU A 106 -14.93 1.93 -8.89
CA LEU A 106 -15.33 2.03 -10.29
C LEU A 106 -16.25 3.24 -10.46
N SER A 107 -15.77 4.29 -11.13
CA SER A 107 -16.56 5.48 -11.41
C SER A 107 -16.56 5.78 -12.90
N ALA A 108 -17.75 5.99 -13.46
CA ALA A 108 -17.92 6.34 -14.88
C ALA A 108 -17.29 7.69 -15.27
N VAL A 109 -17.03 8.57 -14.29
CA VAL A 109 -16.43 9.90 -14.50
C VAL A 109 -14.89 9.86 -14.39
N MET A 110 -14.35 8.79 -13.77
CA MET A 110 -12.92 8.61 -13.56
C MET A 110 -12.10 8.65 -14.87
N PRO A 111 -12.54 8.02 -15.99
CA PRO A 111 -11.76 8.00 -17.22
C PRO A 111 -11.50 9.40 -17.79
N GLU A 112 -12.51 10.28 -17.81
CA GLU A 112 -12.36 11.64 -18.37
C GLU A 112 -11.48 12.53 -17.49
N THR A 113 -11.64 12.42 -16.18
CA THR A 113 -10.77 13.12 -15.23
C THR A 113 -9.33 12.64 -15.37
N PHE A 114 -9.12 11.33 -15.49
CA PHE A 114 -7.81 10.74 -15.65
C PHE A 114 -7.15 11.11 -16.99
N LYS A 115 -7.88 11.09 -18.11
CA LYS A 115 -7.38 11.58 -19.41
C LYS A 115 -6.87 13.02 -19.34
N LYS A 116 -7.58 13.89 -18.62
CA LYS A 116 -7.15 15.28 -18.39
C LYS A 116 -5.85 15.36 -17.58
N GLU A 117 -5.66 14.47 -16.62
CA GLU A 117 -4.40 14.39 -15.87
C GLU A 117 -3.27 13.92 -16.78
N ILE A 118 -3.49 12.84 -17.54
CA ILE A 118 -2.51 12.31 -18.50
C ILE A 118 -2.13 13.35 -19.55
N SER A 119 -3.07 14.19 -20.02
CA SER A 119 -2.76 15.22 -21.01
C SER A 119 -1.73 16.24 -20.50
N ASN A 120 -1.65 16.46 -19.18
CA ASN A 120 -0.70 17.40 -18.56
C ASN A 120 0.67 16.80 -18.23
N ILE A 121 0.88 15.51 -18.54
CA ILE A 121 2.14 14.80 -18.28
C ILE A 121 2.96 14.82 -19.56
N ASP A 122 4.14 15.43 -19.55
CA ASP A 122 4.93 15.57 -20.78
C ASP A 122 5.83 14.36 -21.03
N ASN A 123 6.29 13.70 -19.96
CA ASN A 123 7.26 12.62 -20.03
C ASN A 123 6.86 11.44 -19.12
N ALA A 124 7.25 10.23 -19.50
CA ALA A 124 6.89 9.04 -18.74
C ALA A 124 7.53 8.97 -17.34
N ASP A 125 8.65 9.65 -17.13
CA ASP A 125 9.32 9.75 -15.83
C ASP A 125 8.61 10.67 -14.83
N GLU A 126 7.59 11.41 -15.28
CA GLU A 126 6.78 12.29 -14.45
C GLU A 126 5.67 11.56 -13.71
N PHE A 127 5.38 10.31 -14.04
CA PHE A 127 4.36 9.52 -13.37
C PHE A 127 4.87 8.19 -12.81
N LEU A 128 4.14 7.63 -11.85
CA LEU A 128 4.31 6.27 -11.37
C LEU A 128 2.92 5.64 -11.17
N ALA A 129 2.71 4.44 -11.69
CA ALA A 129 1.50 3.66 -11.45
C ALA A 129 1.76 2.57 -10.41
N LEU A 130 1.02 2.60 -9.31
CA LEU A 130 1.05 1.61 -8.24
C LEU A 130 -0.23 0.78 -8.30
N ILE A 131 -0.11 -0.51 -8.56
CA ILE A 131 -1.23 -1.44 -8.60
C ILE A 131 -1.15 -2.33 -7.36
N VAL A 132 -2.09 -2.16 -6.43
CA VAL A 132 -2.01 -2.74 -5.09
C VAL A 132 -3.23 -3.61 -4.80
N SER A 133 -3.04 -4.92 -4.79
CA SER A 133 -4.05 -5.89 -4.36
C SER A 133 -3.35 -7.13 -3.80
N LYS A 134 -3.57 -7.45 -2.52
CA LYS A 134 -2.96 -8.62 -1.90
C LYS A 134 -3.37 -9.92 -2.60
N SER A 135 -4.67 -10.13 -2.81
CA SER A 135 -5.17 -11.35 -3.45
C SER A 135 -4.90 -11.39 -4.95
N GLY A 136 -4.68 -10.23 -5.57
CA GLY A 136 -4.53 -10.11 -7.02
C GLY A 136 -5.82 -10.38 -7.80
N GLU A 137 -6.96 -10.44 -7.12
CA GLU A 137 -8.27 -10.78 -7.70
C GLU A 137 -9.33 -9.68 -7.50
N THR A 138 -8.96 -8.57 -6.88
CA THR A 138 -9.89 -7.46 -6.63
C THR A 138 -10.31 -6.81 -7.94
N ILE A 139 -11.60 -6.98 -8.31
CA ILE A 139 -12.15 -6.54 -9.60
C ILE A 139 -11.91 -5.05 -9.83
N GLU A 140 -12.18 -4.21 -8.82
CA GLU A 140 -11.99 -2.76 -8.92
C GLU A 140 -10.54 -2.40 -9.20
N THR A 141 -9.58 -3.09 -8.56
CA THR A 141 -8.15 -2.85 -8.77
C THR A 141 -7.71 -3.31 -10.16
N ILE A 142 -8.14 -4.48 -10.61
CA ILE A 142 -7.79 -5.01 -11.93
C ILE A 142 -8.35 -4.12 -13.04
N THR A 143 -9.62 -3.73 -12.95
CA THR A 143 -10.26 -2.85 -13.93
C THR A 143 -9.58 -1.47 -13.95
N ASN A 144 -9.27 -0.90 -12.78
CA ASN A 144 -8.55 0.38 -12.73
C ASN A 144 -7.10 0.24 -13.24
N ALA A 145 -6.43 -0.87 -12.97
CA ALA A 145 -5.09 -1.14 -13.50
C ALA A 145 -5.09 -1.17 -15.03
N GLN A 146 -6.04 -1.90 -15.63
CA GLN A 146 -6.21 -1.97 -17.09
C GLN A 146 -6.48 -0.58 -17.69
N LEU A 147 -7.34 0.22 -17.05
CA LEU A 147 -7.62 1.60 -17.49
C LEU A 147 -6.35 2.47 -17.41
N ILE A 148 -5.62 2.38 -16.31
CA ILE A 148 -4.39 3.15 -16.07
C ILE A 148 -3.33 2.79 -17.10
N THR A 149 -3.01 1.51 -17.26
CA THR A 149 -1.96 1.07 -18.17
C THR A 149 -2.33 1.40 -19.61
N SER A 150 -3.55 1.07 -20.06
CA SER A 150 -3.96 1.28 -21.46
C SER A 150 -3.87 2.75 -21.87
N LEU A 151 -4.36 3.68 -21.03
CA LEU A 151 -4.36 5.11 -21.37
C LEU A 151 -2.96 5.75 -21.29
N LEU A 152 -2.11 5.26 -20.40
CA LEU A 152 -0.71 5.72 -20.32
C LEU A 152 0.11 5.16 -21.49
N GLU A 153 -0.09 3.89 -21.85
CA GLU A 153 0.56 3.25 -23.00
C GLU A 153 0.15 3.88 -24.32
N GLU A 154 -1.11 4.28 -24.47
CA GLU A 154 -1.59 5.01 -25.64
C GLU A 154 -0.77 6.30 -25.88
N LYS A 155 -0.35 6.98 -24.81
CA LYS A 155 0.42 8.22 -24.90
C LYS A 155 1.94 7.99 -24.95
N PHE A 156 2.47 7.07 -24.14
CA PHE A 156 3.90 6.95 -23.89
C PHE A 156 4.56 5.69 -24.47
N GLY A 157 3.78 4.76 -25.02
CA GLY A 157 4.28 3.46 -25.47
C GLY A 157 4.54 2.53 -24.28
N ASP A 158 5.68 1.86 -24.25
CA ASP A 158 6.03 0.98 -23.13
C ASP A 158 6.26 1.78 -21.83
N ILE A 159 5.46 1.48 -20.82
CA ILE A 159 5.52 2.12 -19.50
C ILE A 159 5.92 1.14 -18.38
N SER A 160 6.31 -0.09 -18.70
CA SER A 160 6.62 -1.16 -17.73
C SER A 160 7.52 -0.70 -16.58
N SER A 161 8.57 0.08 -16.90
CA SER A 161 9.49 0.67 -15.92
C SER A 161 8.85 1.66 -14.93
N ARG A 162 7.66 2.19 -15.25
CA ARG A 162 6.86 3.15 -14.47
C ARG A 162 5.63 2.51 -13.82
N VAL A 163 5.55 1.19 -13.81
CA VAL A 163 4.50 0.43 -13.12
C VAL A 163 5.12 -0.42 -12.02
N VAL A 164 4.47 -0.45 -10.86
CA VAL A 164 4.82 -1.32 -9.74
C VAL A 164 3.59 -2.10 -9.31
N PHE A 165 3.69 -3.42 -9.29
CA PHE A 165 2.65 -4.27 -8.68
C PHE A 165 3.04 -4.64 -7.25
N ILE A 166 2.12 -4.41 -6.33
CA ILE A 166 2.25 -4.73 -4.91
C ILE A 166 1.18 -5.76 -4.57
N THR A 167 1.57 -7.04 -4.53
CA THR A 167 0.65 -8.18 -4.46
C THR A 167 1.32 -9.36 -3.77
N GLN A 168 0.55 -10.38 -3.36
CA GLN A 168 1.12 -11.61 -2.84
C GLN A 168 1.85 -12.38 -3.97
N LYS A 169 2.97 -13.03 -3.64
CA LYS A 169 3.71 -13.91 -4.57
C LYS A 169 2.81 -15.00 -5.15
N ASP A 170 3.12 -15.42 -6.37
CA ASP A 170 2.44 -16.50 -7.11
C ASP A 170 0.96 -16.26 -7.45
N THR A 171 0.39 -15.10 -7.07
CA THR A 171 -0.95 -14.68 -7.50
C THR A 171 -1.01 -14.42 -9.00
N ARG A 172 -2.22 -14.36 -9.57
CA ARG A 172 -2.40 -13.97 -10.98
C ARG A 172 -1.77 -12.60 -11.25
N LEU A 173 -2.06 -11.62 -10.39
CA LEU A 173 -1.51 -10.26 -10.53
C LEU A 173 0.03 -10.23 -10.43
N TRP A 174 0.63 -11.11 -9.63
CA TRP A 174 2.10 -11.25 -9.59
C TRP A 174 2.65 -11.66 -10.95
N LYS A 175 2.09 -12.73 -11.53
CA LYS A 175 2.50 -13.26 -12.84
C LYS A 175 2.24 -12.27 -13.97
N GLU A 176 1.15 -11.53 -13.90
CA GLU A 176 0.88 -10.44 -14.84
C GLU A 176 1.95 -9.35 -14.74
N GLY A 177 2.34 -8.94 -13.53
CA GLY A 177 3.43 -7.97 -13.37
C GLY A 177 4.79 -8.47 -13.88
N GLU A 178 5.10 -9.77 -13.71
CA GLU A 178 6.29 -10.40 -14.30
C GLU A 178 6.24 -10.36 -15.83
N ASN A 179 5.12 -10.78 -16.42
CA ASN A 179 4.92 -10.79 -17.88
C ASN A 179 4.94 -9.37 -18.46
N TYR A 180 4.44 -8.39 -17.70
CA TYR A 180 4.43 -6.98 -18.07
C TYR A 180 5.81 -6.32 -17.95
N GLY A 181 6.79 -6.97 -17.32
CA GLY A 181 8.13 -6.41 -17.10
C GLY A 181 8.16 -5.28 -16.06
N ALA A 182 7.14 -5.20 -15.21
CA ALA A 182 7.07 -4.21 -14.14
C ALA A 182 7.90 -4.60 -12.91
N SER A 183 8.18 -3.62 -12.06
CA SER A 183 8.72 -3.90 -10.72
C SER A 183 7.65 -4.53 -9.83
N LEU A 184 8.08 -5.40 -8.93
CA LEU A 184 7.20 -6.16 -8.03
C LEU A 184 7.61 -5.95 -6.58
N LEU A 185 6.62 -5.80 -5.70
CA LEU A 185 6.81 -5.87 -4.25
C LEU A 185 5.84 -6.92 -3.69
N SER A 186 6.34 -7.80 -2.83
CA SER A 186 5.51 -8.86 -2.26
C SER A 186 4.78 -8.40 -0.99
N VAL A 187 3.48 -8.67 -0.92
CA VAL A 187 2.71 -8.61 0.33
C VAL A 187 2.74 -10.00 0.98
N PRO A 188 3.18 -10.13 2.24
CA PRO A 188 3.17 -11.43 2.92
C PRO A 188 1.75 -11.99 3.10
N GLU A 189 1.61 -13.31 2.99
CA GLU A 189 0.30 -13.99 2.96
C GLU A 189 -0.54 -13.79 4.23
N SER A 190 0.07 -13.66 5.40
CA SER A 190 -0.65 -13.49 6.67
C SER A 190 -0.86 -12.03 7.11
N VAL A 191 -0.49 -11.05 6.27
CA VAL A 191 -0.57 -9.61 6.57
C VAL A 191 -1.69 -8.93 5.80
#